data_AF-A0A7S4EN56-F1
#
_entry.id   AF-A0A7S4EN56-F1
#
_cell.length_a   1.000
_cell.length_b   1.000
_cell.length_c   1.000
_cell.angle_alpha   90.00
_cell.angle_beta   90.00
_cell.angle_gamma   90.00
#
_symmetry.space_group_name_H-M   'P 1'
#
loop_
_entity.id
_entity.type
_entity.pdbx_description
1 polymer ?
#
loop_
_entity_poly.entity_id
_entity_poly.type
_entity_poly.pdbx_seq_one_letter_code
_entity_poly.pdbx_strand_id
1 'polypeptide(L)'
;FSQSIQQITAKEVAAQQIHLTKEEQANLETVLAKYSTISDRKLGCYPHKKITLDIPPDAKLIQKTPCPIPYTRQEHAFNKELGEMVNDSVLRRKYGGLEWASPSFVVFG
;
A
#
# COMPACT_ATOMS: atom_id res chain seq x y z
N PHE A 1 -8.81 0.45 -3.86
CA PHE A 1 -8.84 -0.83 -3.13
C PHE A 1 -9.53 -0.66 -1.78
N SER A 2 -10.77 -0.16 -1.76
CA SER A 2 -11.46 0.22 -0.52
C SER A 2 -12.43 -0.86 -0.03
N GLN A 3 -11.94 -2.09 0.18
CA GLN A 3 -12.45 -2.82 1.33
C GLN A 3 -11.70 -2.24 2.51
N SER A 4 -12.41 -1.60 3.45
CA SER A 4 -11.84 -1.22 4.73
C SER A 4 -11.25 -2.48 5.35
N ILE A 5 -9.92 -2.60 5.26
CA ILE A 5 -9.20 -3.74 5.77
C ILE A 5 -9.31 -3.66 7.30
N GLN A 6 -10.32 -4.34 7.85
CA GLN A 6 -10.60 -4.30 9.29
C GLN A 6 -9.38 -4.79 10.06
N GLN A 7 -9.01 -4.11 11.13
CA GLN A 7 -7.91 -4.55 11.98
C GLN A 7 -8.37 -5.84 12.71
N ILE A 8 -7.81 -6.98 12.30
CA ILE A 8 -8.11 -8.27 12.94
C ILE A 8 -7.07 -8.46 14.04
N THR A 9 -7.52 -8.70 15.26
CA THR A 9 -6.66 -8.93 16.42
C THR A 9 -6.06 -10.34 16.39
N ALA A 10 -4.90 -10.52 17.02
CA ALA A 10 -4.27 -11.83 17.19
C ALA A 10 -5.22 -12.87 17.80
N LYS A 11 -6.05 -12.43 18.74
CA LYS A 11 -7.08 -13.24 19.39
C LYS A 11 -8.17 -13.71 18.43
N GLU A 12 -8.66 -12.82 17.58
CA GLU A 12 -9.66 -13.18 16.56
C GLU A 12 -9.10 -14.17 15.55
N VAL A 13 -7.86 -13.96 15.09
CA VAL A 13 -7.18 -14.90 14.18
C VAL A 13 -7.03 -16.27 14.84
N ALA A 14 -6.60 -16.33 16.10
CA ALA A 14 -6.44 -17.57 16.85
C ALA A 14 -7.78 -18.29 17.07
N ALA A 15 -8.83 -17.57 17.44
CA ALA A 15 -10.17 -18.12 17.65
C ALA A 15 -10.81 -18.66 16.36
N GLN A 16 -10.45 -18.11 15.20
CA GLN A 16 -10.92 -18.59 13.89
C GLN A 16 -10.26 -19.92 13.47
N GLN A 17 -9.18 -20.34 14.13
CA GLN A 17 -8.52 -21.61 13.83
C GLN A 17 -9.24 -22.78 14.53
N ILE A 18 -10.40 -23.15 13.99
CA ILE A 18 -11.27 -24.21 14.54
C ILE A 18 -10.65 -25.61 14.56
N HIS A 19 -9.55 -25.81 13.83
CA HIS A 19 -8.81 -27.07 13.79
C HIS A 19 -7.82 -27.23 14.95
N LEU A 20 -7.55 -26.15 15.70
CA LEU A 20 -6.64 -26.15 16.85
C LEU A 20 -7.40 -26.39 18.15
N THR A 21 -6.74 -27.06 19.09
CA THR A 21 -7.19 -27.12 20.49
C THR A 21 -7.10 -25.74 21.16
N LYS A 22 -7.79 -25.56 22.28
CA LYS A 22 -7.78 -24.28 23.02
C LYS A 22 -6.37 -23.86 23.46
N GLU A 23 -5.52 -24.83 23.81
CA GLU A 23 -4.15 -24.58 24.21
C GLU A 23 -3.29 -24.13 23.02
N GLU A 24 -3.46 -24.75 21.85
CA GLU A 24 -2.80 -24.35 20.61
C GLU A 24 -3.27 -22.97 20.13
N GLN A 25 -4.56 -22.65 20.27
CA GLN A 25 -5.07 -21.30 19.99
C GLN A 25 -4.43 -20.24 20.91
N ALA A 26 -4.27 -20.53 22.20
CA ALA A 26 -3.60 -19.62 23.13
C ALA A 26 -2.11 -19.42 22.79
N ASN A 27 -1.43 -20.49 22.38
CA ASN A 27 -0.04 -20.42 21.91
C ASN A 27 0.06 -19.61 20.62
N LEU A 28 -0.87 -19.80 19.68
CA LEU A 28 -0.92 -19.04 18.43
C LEU A 28 -1.19 -17.55 18.68
N GLU A 29 -2.13 -17.21 19.56
CA GLU A 29 -2.40 -15.83 19.98
C GLU A 29 -1.12 -15.17 20.52
N THR A 30 -0.37 -15.88 21.39
CA THR A 30 0.88 -15.38 21.96
C THR A 30 1.93 -15.09 20.89
N VAL A 31 2.08 -15.99 19.90
CA VAL A 31 3.01 -15.81 18.79
C VAL A 31 2.59 -14.62 17.90
N LEU A 32 1.31 -14.53 17.54
CA LEU A 32 0.80 -13.44 16.71
C LEU A 32 0.91 -12.09 17.42
N ALA A 33 0.66 -12.04 18.72
CA ALA A 33 0.84 -10.83 19.53
C ALA A 33 2.31 -10.38 19.56
N LYS A 34 3.25 -11.33 19.66
CA LYS A 34 4.70 -11.06 19.62
C LYS A 34 5.15 -10.44 18.29
N TYR A 35 4.52 -10.83 17.18
CA TYR A 35 4.79 -10.31 15.83
C TYR A 35 3.70 -9.36 15.33
N SER A 36 3.04 -8.66 16.25
CA SER A 36 1.98 -7.70 15.93
C SER A 36 2.40 -6.64 14.93
N THR A 37 3.68 -6.24 14.91
CA THR A 37 4.25 -5.29 13.94
C THR A 37 4.22 -5.79 12.49
N ILE A 38 4.31 -7.10 12.26
CA ILE A 38 4.18 -7.70 10.91
C ILE A 38 2.71 -7.73 10.50
N SER A 39 1.81 -7.77 11.49
CA SER A 39 0.37 -7.89 11.30
C SER A 39 -0.36 -6.54 11.33
N ASP A 40 0.34 -5.42 11.53
CA ASP A 40 -0.24 -4.08 11.71
C ASP A 40 -0.81 -3.48 10.41
N ARG A 41 -0.74 -4.20 9.28
CA ARG A 41 -1.31 -3.85 7.97
C ARG A 41 -0.90 -2.46 7.41
N LYS A 42 -0.07 -1.71 8.13
CA LYS A 42 0.55 -0.45 7.72
C LYS A 42 1.82 -0.74 6.93
N LEU A 43 2.01 -0.01 5.84
CA LEU A 43 3.24 -0.12 5.06
C LEU A 43 4.43 0.37 5.90
N GLY A 44 5.41 -0.51 6.13
CA GLY A 44 6.65 -0.16 6.80
C GLY A 44 7.59 0.62 5.88
N CYS A 45 8.46 1.46 6.45
CA CYS A 45 9.55 2.09 5.73
C CYS A 45 10.82 1.24 5.89
N TYR A 46 11.47 0.87 4.79
CA TYR A 46 12.74 0.13 4.82
C TYR A 46 13.93 1.10 4.95
N PRO A 47 14.63 1.15 6.09
CA PRO A 47 15.61 2.22 6.35
C PRO A 47 17.01 1.94 5.80
N HIS A 48 17.31 0.70 5.41
CA HIS A 48 18.70 0.26 5.25
C HIS A 48 19.31 0.61 3.89
N LYS A 49 18.57 0.44 2.78
CA LYS A 49 19.11 0.65 1.43
C LYS A 49 18.14 1.50 0.60
N LYS A 50 18.70 2.53 -0.05
CA LYS A 50 17.99 3.33 -1.06
C LYS A 50 18.20 2.70 -2.43
N ILE A 51 17.16 2.76 -3.26
CA ILE A 51 17.23 2.37 -4.67
C ILE A 51 17.70 3.60 -5.46
N THR A 52 18.78 3.44 -6.22
CA THR A 52 19.25 4.41 -7.20
C THR A 52 18.90 3.88 -8.59
N LEU A 53 18.32 4.73 -9.43
CA LEU A 53 18.03 4.39 -10.82
C LEU A 53 19.03 5.15 -11.70
N ASP A 54 19.90 4.42 -12.39
CA ASP A 54 20.85 5.01 -13.33
C ASP A 54 20.15 5.28 -14.66
N ILE A 55 20.30 6.51 -15.16
CA ILE A 55 19.70 6.95 -16.41
C ILE A 55 20.80 6.94 -17.48
N PRO A 56 20.61 6.27 -18.64
CA PRO A 56 21.53 6.34 -19.76
C PRO A 56 21.78 7.79 -20.22
N PRO A 57 23.00 8.14 -20.65
CA PRO A 57 23.35 9.51 -21.02
C PRO A 57 22.57 10.04 -22.24
N ASP A 58 22.03 9.14 -23.06
CA ASP A 58 21.23 9.43 -24.26
C ASP A 58 19.71 9.31 -24.02
N ALA A 59 19.29 9.09 -22.77
CA ALA A 59 17.89 8.93 -22.43
C ALA A 59 17.11 10.23 -22.69
N LYS A 60 16.03 10.12 -23.48
CA LYS A 60 15.14 11.24 -23.79
C LYS A 60 14.09 11.40 -22.69
N LEU A 61 13.92 12.64 -22.22
CA LEU A 61 12.83 13.02 -21.33
C LEU A 61 11.49 12.68 -21.98
N ILE A 62 10.65 11.90 -21.28
CA ILE A 62 9.32 11.54 -21.75
C ILE A 62 8.29 12.11 -20.77
N GLN A 63 7.47 13.02 -21.29
CA GLN A 63 6.27 13.50 -20.61
C GLN A 63 5.05 13.02 -21.39
N LYS A 64 4.30 12.09 -20.81
CA LYS A 64 3.06 11.56 -21.39
C LYS A 64 1.85 12.12 -20.66
N THR A 65 0.78 12.36 -21.42
CA THR A 65 -0.50 12.85 -20.90
C THR A 65 -1.17 11.79 -20.02
N PRO A 66 -1.84 12.16 -18.92
CA PRO A 66 -2.58 11.22 -18.08
C PRO A 66 -3.68 10.47 -18.85
N CYS A 67 -3.96 9.23 -18.47
CA CYS A 67 -5.11 8.49 -18.98
C CYS A 67 -6.42 9.12 -18.46
N PRO A 68 -7.48 9.21 -19.29
CA PRO A 68 -8.78 9.68 -18.84
C PRO A 68 -9.37 8.71 -17.82
N ILE A 69 -9.89 9.26 -16.72
CA ILE A 69 -10.56 8.49 -15.66
C ILE A 69 -12.03 8.92 -15.64
N PRO A 70 -12.99 7.99 -15.72
CA PRO A 70 -14.40 8.32 -15.62
C PRO A 70 -14.71 9.07 -14.32
N TYR A 71 -15.48 10.17 -14.42
CA TYR A 71 -15.81 11.04 -13.29
C TYR A 71 -16.37 10.26 -12.08
N THR A 72 -17.26 9.30 -12.35
CA THR A 72 -17.88 8.42 -11.34
C THR A 72 -16.88 7.65 -10.48
N ARG A 73 -15.64 7.49 -10.94
CA ARG A 73 -14.57 6.73 -10.26
C ARG A 73 -13.41 7.63 -9.80
N GLN A 74 -13.38 8.86 -10.28
CA GLN A 74 -12.29 9.80 -10.04
C GLN A 74 -12.19 10.18 -8.56
N GLU A 75 -13.31 10.55 -7.94
CA GLU A 75 -13.32 10.98 -6.54
C GLU A 75 -13.18 9.82 -5.55
N HIS A 76 -14.03 8.80 -5.67
CA HIS A 76 -14.14 7.76 -4.65
C HIS A 76 -13.06 6.68 -4.70
N ALA A 77 -12.51 6.36 -5.88
CA ALA A 77 -11.53 5.30 -6.03
C ALA A 77 -10.13 5.84 -6.28
N PHE A 78 -9.96 6.79 -7.20
CA PHE A 78 -8.63 7.26 -7.59
C PHE A 78 -8.07 8.29 -6.61
N ASN A 79 -8.79 9.38 -6.36
CA ASN A 79 -8.31 10.46 -5.49
C ASN A 79 -8.18 10.03 -4.04
N LYS A 80 -9.13 9.21 -3.54
CA LYS A 80 -9.06 8.63 -2.19
C LYS A 80 -7.77 7.81 -1.99
N GLU A 81 -7.51 6.87 -2.89
CA GLU A 81 -6.33 6.01 -2.83
C GLU A 81 -5.03 6.82 -2.92
N LEU A 82 -4.95 7.80 -3.83
CA LEU A 82 -3.78 8.70 -3.90
C LEU A 82 -3.59 9.50 -2.60
N GLY A 83 -4.68 9.95 -1.98
CA GLY A 83 -4.64 10.63 -0.68
C GLY A 83 -4.10 9.74 0.42
N GLU A 84 -4.56 8.49 0.49
CA GLU A 84 -4.06 7.49 1.45
C GLU A 84 -2.56 7.22 1.22
N MET A 85 -2.12 7.05 -0.02
CA MET A 85 -0.69 6.87 -0.35
C MET A 85 0.18 8.08 0.04
N VAL A 86 -0.35 9.30 -0.05
CA VAL A 86 0.35 10.51 0.42
C VAL A 86 0.41 10.55 1.94
N ASN A 87 -0.68 10.22 2.63
CA ASN A 87 -0.73 10.15 4.09
C ASN A 87 0.24 9.09 4.64
N ASP A 88 0.34 7.94 3.97
CA ASP A 88 1.28 6.87 4.30
C ASP A 88 2.73 7.17 3.88
N SER A 89 3.00 8.36 3.34
CA SER A 89 4.31 8.81 2.85
C SER A 89 4.91 7.94 1.73
N VAL A 90 4.08 7.13 1.08
CA VAL A 90 4.44 6.37 -0.13
C VAL A 90 4.65 7.32 -1.30
N LEU A 91 3.74 8.28 -1.46
CA LEU A 91 3.81 9.31 -2.48
C LEU A 91 4.05 10.69 -1.86
N ARG A 92 4.68 11.57 -2.63
CA ARG A 92 4.79 12.99 -2.30
C ARG A 92 4.44 13.82 -3.51
N ARG A 93 3.78 14.95 -3.28
CA ARG A 93 3.49 15.93 -4.34
C ARG A 93 4.81 16.55 -4.80
N LYS A 94 5.09 16.44 -6.10
CA LYS A 94 6.19 17.16 -6.75
C LYS A 94 5.66 18.52 -7.24
N TYR A 95 6.37 19.59 -6.91
CA TYR A 95 6.04 20.95 -7.33
C TYR A 95 6.97 21.34 -8.49
N GLY A 96 6.43 22.06 -9.49
CA GLY A 96 7.16 22.42 -10.72
C GLY A 96 6.91 21.47 -11.89
N GLY A 97 7.58 21.72 -13.03
CA GLY A 97 7.46 20.89 -14.23
C GLY A 97 7.98 19.46 -14.04
N LEU A 98 7.30 18.50 -14.64
CA LEU A 98 7.72 17.10 -14.66
C LEU A 98 8.52 16.82 -15.93
N GLU A 99 9.86 16.80 -15.82
CA GLU A 99 10.74 16.32 -16.91
C GLU A 99 10.41 14.88 -17.34
N TRP A 100 9.94 14.08 -16.37
CA TRP A 100 9.48 12.71 -16.59
C TRP A 100 8.07 12.56 -16.03
N ALA A 101 7.14 12.16 -16.89
CA ALA A 101 5.78 11.83 -16.48
C ALA A 101 5.29 10.61 -17.26
N SER A 102 4.95 9.54 -16.54
CA SER A 102 4.23 8.39 -17.08
C SER A 102 2.77 8.49 -16.66
N PRO A 103 1.81 8.15 -17.54
CA PRO A 103 0.42 8.06 -17.13
C PRO A 103 0.22 6.93 -16.13
N SER A 104 -0.72 7.14 -15.23
CA SER A 104 -1.29 6.10 -14.38
C SER A 104 -2.64 5.68 -14.95
N PHE A 105 -3.03 4.43 -14.72
CA PHE A 105 -4.36 3.91 -15.05
C PHE A 105 -4.94 3.21 -13.83
N VAL A 106 -6.27 3.15 -13.76
CA VAL A 106 -6.98 2.49 -12.67
C VAL A 106 -7.34 1.08 -13.10
N VAL A 107 -6.95 0.09 -12.31
CA VAL A 107 -7.38 -1.30 -12.48
C VAL A 107 -8.57 -1.56 -11.58
N PHE A 108 -9.60 -2.20 -12.13
CA PHE A 108 -10.81 -2.58 -11.40
C PHE A 108 -10.82 -4.09 -11.21
N GLY A 109 -11.04 -4.51 -9.98
CA GLY A 109 -11.27 -5.90 -9.58
C GLY A 109 -12.54 -6.01 -8.75
#